data_AF-A0A961XS52-F1
#
_entry.id   AF-A0A961XS52-F1
#
_cell.length_a   1.000
_cell.length_b   1.000
_cell.length_c   1.000
_cell.angle_alpha   90.00
_cell.angle_beta   90.00
_cell.angle_gamma   90.00
#
_symmetry.space_group_name_H-M   'P 1'
#
loop_
_entity.id
_entity.type
_entity.pdbx_description
1 polymer ?
#
loop_
_entity_poly.entity_id
_entity_poly.type
_entity_poly.pdbx_seq_one_letter_code
_entity_poly.pdbx_strand_id
1 'polypeptide(L)' 'MSTQLEQLKLTNAQIAWRAAQDLEDGSYVNLGIGFPEMIAQFQPEGRDVIYHTENGVLGFGKAPPAGEEDWDLINAG' A
#
# COMPACT_ATOMS: atom_id res chain seq x y z
N MET A 1 10.20 -31.92 3.62
CA MET A 1 10.57 -30.53 3.95
C MET A 1 9.94 -29.50 3.01
N SER A 2 10.00 -29.66 1.69
CA SER A 2 9.38 -28.72 0.73
C SER A 2 7.87 -28.46 0.98
N THR A 3 7.08 -29.50 1.20
CA THR A 3 5.63 -29.40 1.47
C THR A 3 5.26 -28.64 2.74
N GLN A 4 6.19 -28.57 3.71
CA GLN A 4 5.97 -27.91 4.99
C GLN A 4 6.30 -26.41 4.91
N LEU A 5 7.23 -26.02 4.02
CA LEU A 5 7.56 -24.62 3.74
C LEU A 5 6.47 -23.94 2.92
N GLU A 6 5.86 -24.65 1.96
CA GLU A 6 4.71 -24.13 1.19
C GLU A 6 3.51 -23.83 2.10
N GLN A 7 3.28 -24.62 3.16
CA GLN A 7 2.21 -24.38 4.14
C GLN A 7 2.49 -23.19 5.08
N LEU A 8 3.76 -22.79 5.25
CA LEU A 8 4.17 -21.67 6.10
C LEU A 8 4.30 -20.35 5.33
N LYS A 9 4.27 -20.40 4.00
CA LYS A 9 4.46 -19.22 3.15
C LYS A 9 3.25 -18.31 3.27
N LEU A 10 3.52 -17.07 3.68
CA LEU A 10 2.50 -16.03 3.70
C LEU A 10 2.12 -15.64 2.27
N THR A 11 0.83 -15.40 2.04
CA THR A 11 0.35 -14.76 0.82
C THR A 11 0.82 -13.29 0.78
N ASN A 12 0.88 -12.69 -0.40
CA ASN A 12 1.17 -11.27 -0.53
C ASN A 12 0.25 -10.41 0.35
N ALA A 13 -1.05 -10.71 0.38
CA ALA A 13 -2.01 -10.02 1.25
C ALA A 13 -1.64 -10.13 2.74
N GLN A 14 -1.20 -11.30 3.21
CA GLN A 14 -0.77 -11.48 4.61
C GLN A 14 0.50 -10.70 4.94
N ILE A 15 1.47 -10.64 4.01
CA ILE A 15 2.70 -9.87 4.19
C ILE A 15 2.37 -8.37 4.21
N ALA A 16 1.54 -7.90 3.26
CA ALA A 16 1.11 -6.50 3.19
C ALA A 16 0.33 -6.07 4.44
N TRP A 17 -0.60 -6.92 4.90
CA TRP A 17 -1.33 -6.69 6.14
C TRP A 17 -0.39 -6.55 7.34
N ARG A 18 0.61 -7.44 7.47
CA ARG A 18 1.58 -7.38 8.57
C ARG A 18 2.39 -6.09 8.52
N ALA A 19 2.86 -5.70 7.35
CA ALA A 19 3.63 -4.46 7.17
C ALA A 19 2.79 -3.21 7.49
N ALA A 20 1.49 -3.21 7.14
CA ALA A 20 0.60 -2.10 7.46
C ALA A 20 0.45 -1.86 8.97
N GLN A 21 0.58 -2.91 9.79
CA GLN A 21 0.52 -2.79 11.25
C GLN A 21 1.72 -2.05 11.85
N ASP A 22 2.86 -2.03 11.16
CA ASP A 22 4.08 -1.34 11.61
C ASP A 22 4.04 0.17 11.31
N LEU A 23 3.06 0.64 10.53
CA LEU A 23 2.93 2.07 10.21
C LEU A 23 2.33 2.83 11.39
N GLU A 24 3.06 3.81 11.89
CA GLU A 24 2.62 4.71 12.96
C GLU A 24 1.63 5.76 12.42
N ASP A 25 0.76 6.23 13.30
CA ASP A 25 -0.15 7.34 13.02
C ASP A 25 0.64 8.62 12.67
N GLY A 26 0.20 9.33 11.63
CA GLY A 26 0.87 10.54 11.13
C GLY A 26 2.17 10.29 10.36
N SER A 27 2.52 9.04 10.08
CA SER A 27 3.74 8.73 9.32
C SER A 27 3.65 9.13 7.84
N TYR A 28 4.79 9.50 7.28
CA TYR A 28 4.98 9.76 5.85
C TYR A 28 5.69 8.58 5.21
N VAL A 29 5.02 7.89 4.30
CA VAL A 29 5.49 6.61 3.77
C VAL A 29 5.54 6.65 2.25
N ASN A 30 6.66 6.22 1.68
CA ASN A 30 6.75 5.93 0.26
C ASN A 30 6.61 4.41 0.05
N LEU A 31 5.69 4.01 -0.83
CA LEU A 31 5.50 2.62 -1.22
C LEU A 31 5.96 2.46 -2.66
N GLY A 32 6.83 1.48 -2.89
CA GLY A 32 7.22 1.09 -4.25
C GLY A 32 6.06 0.41 -4.98
N ILE A 33 6.07 0.49 -6.32
CA ILE A 33 4.99 -0.03 -7.16
C ILE A 33 4.77 -1.55 -7.01
N GLY A 34 3.53 -1.99 -7.21
CA GLY A 34 3.16 -3.40 -7.24
C GLY A 34 2.88 -3.97 -5.86
N PHE A 35 3.73 -4.89 -5.38
CA PHE A 35 3.47 -5.59 -4.12
C PHE A 35 3.39 -4.65 -2.89
N PRO A 36 4.28 -3.65 -2.72
CA PRO A 36 4.23 -2.75 -1.56
C PRO A 36 2.99 -1.83 -1.52
N GLU A 37 2.42 -1.43 -2.66
CA GLU A 37 1.19 -0.59 -2.69
C GLU A 37 0.00 -1.25 -2.00
N MET A 38 -0.04 -2.59 -1.93
CA MET A 38 -1.08 -3.32 -1.20
C MET A 38 -1.13 -2.96 0.29
N ILE A 39 -0.03 -2.47 0.87
CA ILE A 39 0.04 -2.07 2.28
C ILE A 39 -1.00 -1.00 2.60
N ALA A 40 -1.23 -0.04 1.68
CA ALA A 40 -2.21 1.03 1.86
C ALA A 40 -3.66 0.53 1.98
N GLN A 41 -3.96 -0.67 1.48
CA GLN A 41 -5.29 -1.27 1.57
C GLN A 41 -5.60 -1.85 2.96
N PHE A 42 -4.58 -2.05 3.80
CA PHE A 42 -4.69 -2.64 5.13
C PHE A 42 -4.41 -1.64 6.25
N GLN A 43 -4.57 -0.34 5.98
CA GLN A 43 -4.40 0.71 6.98
C GLN A 43 -5.29 0.43 8.20
N PRO A 44 -4.72 0.33 9.42
CA PRO A 44 -5.49 0.13 10.64
C PRO A 44 -6.47 1.27 10.89
N GLU A 45 -7.65 0.95 11.43
CA GLU A 45 -8.63 1.97 11.83
C GLU A 45 -8.02 2.94 12.85
N GLY A 46 -8.31 4.23 12.69
CA GLY A 46 -7.85 5.28 13.60
C GLY A 46 -6.39 5.69 13.42
N ARG A 47 -5.72 5.25 12.35
CA ARG A 47 -4.41 5.78 11.94
C ARG A 47 -4.56 6.52 10.63
N ASP A 48 -3.96 7.70 10.52
CA ASP A 48 -3.85 8.46 9.27
C ASP A 48 -2.39 8.45 8.79
N VAL A 49 -2.12 7.64 7.77
CA VAL A 49 -0.81 7.55 7.11
C VAL A 49 -0.85 8.37 5.82
N ILE A 50 0.20 9.15 5.58
CA ILE A 50 0.31 9.98 4.39
C ILE A 50 1.25 9.31 3.40
N TYR A 51 0.71 8.87 2.25
CA TYR A 51 1.50 8.23 1.22
C TYR A 51 2.11 9.24 0.24
N HIS A 52 3.41 9.12 0.02
CA HIS A 52 4.18 9.94 -0.92
C HIS A 52 4.59 9.11 -2.13
N THR A 53 4.53 9.70 -3.32
CA THR A 53 5.05 9.09 -4.54
C THR A 53 6.12 9.98 -5.17
N GLU A 54 7.15 9.36 -5.75
CA GLU A 54 8.39 10.03 -6.18
C GLU A 54 8.20 11.04 -7.32
N ASN A 55 7.06 10.99 -8.03
CA ASN A 55 6.68 11.96 -9.05
C ASN A 55 6.12 13.28 -8.45
N GLY A 56 6.11 13.44 -7.13
CA GLY A 56 5.82 14.70 -6.45
C GLY A 56 4.40 14.83 -5.89
N VAL A 57 3.66 13.73 -5.76
CA VAL A 57 2.32 13.73 -5.15
C VAL A 57 2.39 13.24 -3.69
N LEU A 58 1.65 13.92 -2.82
CA LEU A 58 1.54 13.61 -1.40
C LEU A 58 0.07 13.42 -1.03
N GLY A 59 -0.22 12.37 -0.25
CA GLY A 59 -1.57 12.07 0.24
C GLY A 59 -2.48 11.48 -0.82
N PHE A 60 -1.95 10.66 -1.73
CA PHE A 60 -2.79 9.96 -2.69
C PHE A 60 -3.72 8.96 -1.99
N GLY A 61 -4.97 8.91 -2.45
CA GLY A 61 -6.03 8.08 -1.89
C GLY A 61 -6.35 6.86 -2.75
N LYS A 62 -7.60 6.39 -2.65
CA LYS A 62 -8.09 5.32 -3.53
C LYS A 62 -8.10 5.79 -4.98
N ALA A 63 -7.94 4.83 -5.90
CA ALA A 63 -8.15 5.08 -7.32
C ALA A 63 -9.56 5.67 -7.56
N PRO A 64 -9.69 6.61 -8.51
CA PRO A 64 -10.99 7.19 -8.84
C PRO A 64 -11.94 6.13 -9.44
N PRO A 65 -13.26 6.35 -9.37
CA PRO A 65 -14.23 5.56 -10.12
C PRO A 65 -13.94 5.57 -11.64
N ALA A 66 -14.40 4.54 -12.33
CA ALA A 66 -14.27 4.47 -13.79
C ALA A 66 -14.99 5.65 -14.46
N GLY A 67 -14.30 6.40 -15.31
CA GLY A 67 -14.79 7.61 -15.98
C GLY A 67 -14.51 8.93 -15.23
N GLU A 68 -13.94 8.87 -14.02
CA GLU A 68 -13.51 10.04 -13.24
C GLU A 68 -11.97 10.14 -13.17
N GLU A 69 -11.26 9.50 -14.11
CA GLU A 69 -9.80 9.52 -14.15
C GLU A 69 -9.26 10.91 -14.51
N ASP A 70 -8.31 11.40 -13.72
CA ASP A 70 -7.53 12.59 -14.02
C ASP A 70 -6.11 12.17 -14.44
N TRP A 71 -5.79 12.36 -15.72
CA TRP A 71 -4.50 11.95 -16.29
C TRP A 71 -3.33 12.82 -15.85
N ASP A 72 -3.58 13.98 -15.24
CA ASP A 72 -2.55 14.81 -14.61
C ASP A 72 -2.29 14.38 -13.15
N LEU A 73 -3.14 13.51 -12.57
CA LEU A 73 -3.03 13.01 -11.19
C LEU A 73 -2.78 11.49 -11.17
N ILE A 74 -1.52 11.11 -11.38
CA ILE A 74 -1.07 9.72 -11.43
C ILE A 74 -0.09 9.37 -10.30
N ASN A 75 -0.02 8.10 -9.92
CA ASN A 75 1.09 7.57 -9.11
C ASN A 75 2.37 7.46 -9.97
N ALA A 76 3.50 7.10 -9.36
CA ALA A 76 4.79 7.01 -10.06
C ALA A 76 4.94 5.84 -11.04
N GLY A 77 4.02 4.87 -11.09
CA GLY A 77 4.09 3.77 -12.05
C GLY A 77 2.83 2.93 -12.16
#